data_AF-A0AAD6WSA2-F1
#
_entry.id   AF-A0AAD6WSA2-F1
#
_cell.length_a   1.000
_cell.length_b   1.000
_cell.length_c   1.000
_cell.angle_alpha   90.00
_cell.angle_beta   90.00
_cell.angle_gamma   90.00
#
_symmetry.space_group_name_H-M   'P 1'
#
loop_
_entity.id
_entity.type
_entity.pdbx_description
1 polymer ?
#
loop_
_entity_poly.entity_id
_entity_poly.type
_entity_poly.pdbx_seq_one_letter_code
_entity_poly.pdbx_strand_id
1 'polypeptide(L)'
;MALLRMTRSIVSGSAALLMVSNLDFEPGDLDIYSPLSQEETVLSIASLRLGFDLKGTRIPRCYPSNAAISTVHRLEKGQKSMNIIIVDSEDPVAAIFHFHLTVVMNYLTAFGLYCAYPTLTLSDYGVANLSAVLRDTAVRTIAEVASKNIERGG
;
A
#
# COMPACT_ATOMS: atom_id res chain seq x y z
N MET A 1 8.64 13.24 3.67
CA MET A 1 7.48 13.85 4.35
C MET A 1 6.82 15.00 3.58
N ALA A 2 7.55 15.86 2.86
CA ALA A 2 6.93 16.97 2.12
C ALA A 2 5.87 16.53 1.07
N LEU A 3 6.16 15.48 0.28
CA LEU A 3 5.19 14.90 -0.67
C LEU A 3 3.89 14.52 0.02
N LEU A 4 3.96 13.61 1.00
CA LEU A 4 2.78 13.13 1.75
C LEU A 4 1.94 14.27 2.34
N ARG A 5 2.60 15.31 2.87
CA ARG A 5 1.92 16.46 3.43
C ARG A 5 1.20 17.29 2.37
N MET A 6 1.85 17.52 1.23
CA MET A 6 1.32 18.35 0.15
C MET A 6 0.14 17.69 -0.56
N THR A 7 0.21 16.38 -0.77
CA THR A 7 -0.77 15.61 -1.55
C THR A 7 -1.76 14.85 -0.67
N ARG A 8 -1.69 15.03 0.66
CA ARG A 8 -2.47 14.26 1.65
C ARG A 8 -2.33 12.74 1.46
N SER A 9 -1.23 12.30 0.86
CA SER A 9 -0.98 10.89 0.59
C SER A 9 -0.43 10.19 1.83
N ILE A 10 -0.57 8.87 1.86
CA ILE A 10 -0.01 7.99 2.89
C ILE A 10 0.83 6.91 2.23
N VAL A 11 1.82 6.38 2.95
CA VAL A 11 2.54 5.16 2.56
C VAL A 11 1.92 3.98 3.29
N SER A 12 1.69 2.87 2.59
CA SER A 12 1.22 1.63 3.22
C SER A 12 1.93 0.40 2.62
N GLY A 13 1.33 -0.78 2.69
CA GLY A 13 1.89 -2.01 2.15
C GLY A 13 3.10 -2.51 2.95
N SER A 14 4.01 -3.18 2.24
CA SER A 14 5.18 -3.87 2.80
C SER A 14 6.12 -2.91 3.54
N ALA A 15 6.34 -1.71 2.99
CA ALA A 15 7.16 -0.68 3.61
C ALA A 15 6.60 -0.22 4.98
N ALA A 16 5.27 -0.04 5.08
CA ALA A 16 4.64 0.33 6.34
C ALA A 16 4.66 -0.81 7.37
N LEU A 17 4.49 -2.06 6.92
CA LEU A 17 4.61 -3.24 7.78
C LEU A 17 6.02 -3.38 8.37
N LEU A 18 7.07 -3.19 7.57
CA LEU A 18 8.45 -3.25 8.07
C LEU A 18 8.68 -2.23 9.19
N MET A 19 8.12 -1.03 9.09
CA MET A 19 8.28 0.02 10.11
C MET A 19 7.59 -0.30 11.45
N VAL A 20 6.59 -1.19 11.47
CA VAL A 20 5.81 -1.51 12.68
C VAL A 20 6.02 -2.93 13.20
N SER A 21 6.73 -3.79 12.48
CA SER A 21 6.92 -5.19 12.85
C SER A 21 8.35 -5.45 13.33
N ASN A 22 8.55 -6.57 14.01
CA ASN A 22 9.89 -7.06 14.39
C ASN A 22 10.50 -7.97 13.31
N LEU A 23 9.90 -7.99 12.12
CA LEU A 23 10.32 -8.85 11.02
C LEU A 23 11.49 -8.21 10.26
N ASP A 24 12.44 -9.04 9.85
CA ASP A 24 13.58 -8.62 9.03
C ASP A 24 13.33 -9.05 7.58
N PHE A 25 12.85 -8.12 6.74
CA PHE A 25 12.61 -8.34 5.32
C PHE A 25 12.79 -7.04 4.52
N GLU A 26 13.10 -7.16 3.23
CA GLU A 26 13.20 -6.00 2.33
C GLU A 26 11.87 -5.75 1.60
N PRO A 27 11.29 -4.53 1.67
CA PRO A 27 10.06 -4.21 0.96
C PRO A 27 10.33 -4.08 -0.54
N GLY A 28 9.61 -4.86 -1.36
CA GLY A 28 9.84 -4.90 -2.81
C GLY A 28 9.41 -3.64 -3.58
N ASP A 29 8.30 -3.03 -3.18
CA ASP A 29 7.75 -1.81 -3.78
C ASP A 29 7.27 -0.80 -2.72
N LEU A 30 7.26 0.48 -3.09
CA LEU A 30 6.70 1.54 -2.27
C LEU A 30 5.28 1.86 -2.69
N ASP A 31 4.31 1.53 -1.84
CA ASP A 31 2.89 1.85 -2.08
C ASP A 31 2.52 3.20 -1.46
N ILE A 32 2.12 4.15 -2.31
CA ILE A 32 1.62 5.47 -1.93
C ILE A 32 0.14 5.55 -2.27
N TYR A 33 -0.71 5.73 -1.26
CA TYR A 33 -2.14 5.98 -1.46
C TYR A 33 -2.40 7.48 -1.48
N SER A 34 -3.13 7.95 -2.49
CA SER A 34 -3.40 9.37 -2.69
C SER A 34 -4.87 9.61 -3.04
N PRO A 35 -5.47 10.73 -2.59
CA PRO A 35 -6.77 11.18 -3.09
C PRO A 35 -6.77 11.37 -4.61
N LEU A 36 -7.91 11.11 -5.25
CA LEU A 36 -8.15 11.37 -6.67
C LEU A 36 -7.87 12.83 -7.04
N SER A 37 -8.25 13.79 -6.19
CA SER A 37 -7.99 15.21 -6.40
C SER A 37 -6.49 15.58 -6.45
N GLN A 38 -5.61 14.67 -6.05
CA GLN A 38 -4.17 14.87 -5.98
C GLN A 38 -3.38 14.03 -6.99
N GLU A 39 -4.06 13.26 -7.84
CA GLU A 39 -3.45 12.33 -8.81
C GLU A 39 -2.38 13.01 -9.68
N GLU A 40 -2.72 14.10 -10.36
CA GLU A 40 -1.77 14.82 -11.22
C GLU A 40 -0.58 15.39 -10.43
N THR A 41 -0.83 15.89 -9.22
CA THR A 41 0.20 16.50 -8.37
C THR A 41 1.18 15.45 -7.87
N VAL A 42 0.69 14.31 -7.38
CA VAL A 42 1.55 13.24 -6.87
C VAL A 42 2.37 12.60 -7.98
N LEU A 43 1.77 12.39 -9.16
CA LEU A 43 2.48 11.91 -10.35
C LEU A 43 3.55 12.90 -10.82
N SER A 44 3.22 14.19 -10.85
CA SER A 44 4.17 15.24 -11.24
C SER A 44 5.36 15.31 -10.29
N ILE A 45 5.14 15.21 -8.98
CA ILE A 45 6.23 15.17 -8.00
C ILE A 45 7.08 13.90 -8.19
N ALA A 46 6.45 12.74 -8.35
CA ALA A 46 7.16 11.48 -8.55
C ALA A 46 8.03 11.49 -9.81
N SER A 47 7.51 11.99 -10.93
CA SER A 47 8.24 12.06 -12.19
C SER A 47 9.28 13.18 -12.18
N LEU A 48 8.87 14.42 -11.94
CA LEU A 48 9.72 15.59 -12.16
C LEU A 48 10.72 15.85 -11.03
N ARG A 49 10.39 15.47 -9.79
CA ARG A 49 11.27 15.71 -8.63
C ARG A 49 11.98 14.45 -8.14
N LEU A 50 11.30 13.31 -8.18
CA LEU A 50 11.90 12.05 -7.72
C LEU A 50 12.54 11.25 -8.85
N GLY A 51 12.24 11.56 -10.12
CA GLY A 51 12.84 10.93 -11.29
C GLY A 51 12.34 9.50 -11.52
N PHE A 52 11.08 9.22 -11.19
CA PHE A 52 10.43 7.94 -11.47
C PHE A 52 9.70 8.01 -12.82
N ASP A 53 9.84 6.97 -13.63
CA ASP A 53 9.14 6.87 -14.90
C ASP A 53 7.83 6.11 -14.74
N LEU A 54 6.74 6.65 -15.26
CA LEU A 54 5.47 5.92 -15.35
C LEU A 54 5.60 4.74 -16.32
N LYS A 55 5.43 3.52 -15.82
CA LYS A 55 5.51 2.28 -16.61
C LYS A 55 4.15 1.74 -17.01
N GLY A 56 3.10 2.08 -16.27
CA GLY A 56 1.74 1.70 -16.64
C GLY A 56 0.69 2.13 -15.64
N THR A 57 -0.54 2.14 -16.11
CA THR A 57 -1.73 2.48 -15.31
C THR A 57 -2.70 1.32 -15.38
N ARG A 58 -3.23 0.92 -14.23
CA ARG A 58 -4.22 -0.14 -14.08
C ARG A 58 -5.46 0.47 -13.43
N ILE A 59 -6.60 0.35 -14.10
CA ILE A 59 -7.89 0.63 -13.47
C ILE A 59 -8.34 -0.69 -12.84
N PRO A 60 -8.43 -0.79 -11.51
CA PRO A 60 -8.82 -2.01 -10.81
C PRO A 60 -10.33 -2.23 -10.92
N ARG A 61 -10.87 -2.32 -12.14
CA ARG A 61 -12.25 -2.78 -12.40
C ARG A 61 -12.49 -4.24 -11.97
N CYS A 62 -11.46 -4.93 -11.46
CA CYS A 62 -11.48 -6.34 -11.06
C CYS A 62 -10.87 -6.63 -9.67
N TYR A 63 -10.73 -5.66 -8.77
CA TYR A 63 -10.48 -5.98 -7.34
C TYR A 63 -11.80 -5.92 -6.57
N PRO A 64 -12.53 -7.04 -6.41
CA PRO A 64 -13.75 -7.06 -5.60
C PRO A 64 -13.47 -6.80 -4.10
N SER A 65 -12.20 -6.67 -3.72
CA SER A 65 -11.72 -6.53 -2.35
C SER A 65 -11.69 -5.09 -1.83
N ASN A 66 -11.42 -4.08 -2.65
CA ASN A 66 -11.28 -2.70 -2.19
C ASN A 66 -11.92 -1.70 -3.16
N ALA A 67 -13.23 -1.48 -2.99
CA ALA A 67 -14.01 -0.56 -3.81
C ALA A 67 -13.57 0.92 -3.71
N ALA A 68 -12.69 1.26 -2.76
CA ALA A 68 -12.18 2.62 -2.65
C ALA A 68 -11.06 2.93 -3.66
N ILE A 69 -10.41 1.93 -4.26
CA ILE A 69 -9.30 2.18 -5.20
C ILE A 69 -9.85 2.45 -6.60
N SER A 70 -9.54 3.63 -7.13
CA SER A 70 -9.92 4.07 -8.47
C SER A 70 -8.89 3.66 -9.53
N THR A 71 -7.61 3.90 -9.29
CA THR A 71 -6.53 3.70 -10.27
C THR A 71 -5.22 3.33 -9.57
N VAL A 72 -4.37 2.53 -10.22
CA VAL A 72 -3.01 2.24 -9.75
C VAL A 72 -2.01 2.56 -10.86
N HIS A 73 -1.12 3.51 -10.60
CA HIS A 73 0.01 3.83 -11.45
C HIS A 73 1.25 3.13 -10.94
N ARG A 74 1.93 2.39 -11.81
CA ARG A 74 3.22 1.77 -11.51
C ARG A 74 4.33 2.64 -12.07
N LEU A 75 5.27 3.02 -11.23
CA LEU A 75 6.43 3.82 -11.58
C LEU A 75 7.72 3.09 -11.20
N GLU A 76 8.79 3.33 -11.96
CA GLU A 76 10.08 2.69 -11.73
C GLU A 76 11.25 3.68 -11.89
N LYS A 77 12.32 3.46 -11.13
CA LYS A 77 13.57 4.19 -11.21
C LYS A 77 14.74 3.24 -10.98
N GLY A 78 15.38 2.79 -12.05
CA GLY A 78 16.38 1.72 -11.98
C GLY A 78 15.75 0.44 -11.43
N GLN A 79 16.29 -0.09 -10.34
CA GLN A 79 15.74 -1.28 -9.66
C GLN A 79 14.64 -0.95 -8.64
N LYS A 80 14.34 0.32 -8.39
CA LYS A 80 13.31 0.74 -7.42
C LYS A 80 11.96 0.84 -8.09
N SER A 81 10.92 0.35 -7.43
CA SER A 81 9.54 0.44 -7.91
C SER A 81 8.63 1.13 -6.89
N MET A 82 7.63 1.85 -7.41
CA MET A 82 6.64 2.59 -6.62
C MET A 82 5.27 2.43 -7.26
N ASN A 83 4.25 2.15 -6.45
CA ASN A 83 2.87 2.24 -6.88
C ASN A 83 2.23 3.49 -6.30
N ILE A 84 1.61 4.29 -7.15
CA ILE A 84 0.72 5.37 -6.74
C ILE A 84 -0.71 4.86 -6.91
N ILE A 85 -1.38 4.65 -5.78
CA ILE A 85 -2.71 4.06 -5.67
C ILE A 85 -3.68 5.20 -5.40
N ILE A 86 -4.52 5.49 -6.39
CA ILE A 86 -5.50 6.56 -6.35
C ILE A 86 -6.79 6.05 -5.72
N VAL A 87 -7.27 6.76 -4.71
CA VAL A 87 -8.47 6.44 -3.94
C VAL A 87 -9.59 7.41 -4.28
N ASP A 88 -10.81 6.90 -4.43
CA ASP A 88 -12.04 7.68 -4.68
C ASP A 88 -12.59 8.33 -3.39
N SER A 89 -11.68 8.91 -2.60
CA SER A 89 -11.95 9.57 -1.32
C SER A 89 -10.87 10.61 -1.06
N GLU A 90 -11.25 11.71 -0.40
CA GLU A 90 -10.32 12.75 0.07
C GLU A 90 -9.45 12.32 1.28
N ASP A 91 -9.80 11.17 1.86
CA ASP A 91 -9.01 10.48 2.86
C ASP A 91 -8.59 9.10 2.33
N PRO A 92 -7.30 8.90 2.01
CA PRO A 92 -6.78 7.63 1.51
C PRO A 92 -6.78 6.53 2.58
N VAL A 93 -6.93 6.87 3.86
CA VAL A 93 -6.95 5.90 4.97
C VAL A 93 -8.12 4.92 4.83
N ALA A 94 -9.24 5.35 4.25
CA ALA A 94 -10.39 4.49 4.01
C ALA A 94 -10.03 3.22 3.20
N ALA A 95 -9.13 3.36 2.22
CA ALA A 95 -8.66 2.22 1.43
C ALA A 95 -7.87 1.20 2.26
N ILE A 96 -7.19 1.64 3.32
CA ILE A 96 -6.40 0.74 4.18
C ILE A 96 -7.31 -0.20 4.97
N PHE A 97 -8.46 0.28 5.44
CA PHE A 97 -9.39 -0.54 6.21
C PHE A 97 -10.27 -1.46 5.36
N HIS A 98 -10.15 -1.40 4.04
CA HIS A 98 -10.75 -2.37 3.13
C HIS A 98 -9.87 -3.59 2.84
N PHE A 99 -8.66 -3.65 3.42
CA PHE A 99 -7.85 -4.86 3.32
C PHE A 99 -8.45 -6.03 4.10
N HIS A 100 -8.19 -7.24 3.63
CA HIS A 100 -8.72 -8.46 4.26
C HIS A 100 -7.85 -9.00 5.39
N LEU A 101 -6.69 -8.38 5.64
CA LEU A 101 -5.73 -8.81 6.65
C LEU A 101 -5.36 -7.65 7.56
N THR A 102 -5.47 -7.82 8.88
CA THR A 102 -5.12 -6.77 9.84
C THR A 102 -3.64 -6.40 9.81
N VAL A 103 -2.76 -7.32 9.40
CA VAL A 103 -1.30 -7.11 9.33
C VAL A 103 -0.89 -6.05 8.29
N VAL A 104 -1.75 -5.74 7.31
CA VAL A 104 -1.47 -4.70 6.31
C VAL A 104 -2.24 -3.41 6.58
N MET A 105 -2.97 -3.31 7.69
CA MET A 105 -3.71 -2.10 8.08
C MET A 105 -2.83 -1.09 8.82
N ASN A 106 -1.63 -0.88 8.28
CA ASN A 106 -0.60 -0.01 8.81
C ASN A 106 -0.24 1.02 7.75
N TYR A 107 -0.03 2.27 8.17
CA TYR A 107 0.30 3.32 7.23
C TYR A 107 1.11 4.44 7.88
N LEU A 108 1.92 5.09 7.05
CA LEU A 108 2.74 6.24 7.42
C LEU A 108 2.16 7.49 6.75
N THR A 109 1.89 8.49 7.56
CA THR A 109 1.49 9.83 7.09
C THR A 109 2.69 10.78 7.13
N ALA A 110 2.48 12.04 6.73
CA ALA A 110 3.47 13.09 6.96
C ALA A 110 3.74 13.39 8.45
N PHE A 111 2.86 12.96 9.36
CA PHE A 111 2.87 13.33 10.77
C PHE A 111 3.30 12.19 11.69
N GLY A 112 3.20 10.95 11.24
CA GLY A 112 3.50 9.79 12.07
C GLY A 112 3.09 8.48 11.43
N LEU A 113 3.55 7.42 12.10
CA LEU A 113 3.26 6.02 11.79
C LEU A 113 2.01 5.58 12.56
N TYR A 114 1.11 4.90 11.86
CA TYR A 114 -0.14 4.40 12.39
C TYR A 114 -0.19 2.88 12.22
N CYS A 115 -0.49 2.19 13.32
CA CYS A 115 -0.74 0.76 13.35
C CYS A 115 -2.14 0.55 13.93
N ALA A 116 -3.07 0.00 13.14
CA ALA A 116 -4.44 -0.18 13.59
C ALA A 116 -4.58 -1.30 14.64
N TYR A 117 -3.69 -2.30 14.60
CA TYR A 117 -3.75 -3.49 15.46
C TYR A 117 -2.39 -3.78 16.12
N PRO A 118 -1.84 -2.86 16.94
CA PRO A 118 -0.47 -2.95 17.44
C PRO A 118 -0.21 -4.22 18.24
N THR A 119 -1.13 -4.66 19.10
CA THR A 119 -0.97 -5.89 19.88
C THR A 119 -0.83 -7.12 18.99
N LEU A 120 -1.60 -7.20 17.91
CA LEU A 120 -1.53 -8.31 16.97
C LEU A 120 -0.25 -8.21 16.13
N THR A 121 -0.02 -7.07 15.49
CA THR A 121 1.11 -6.86 14.57
C THR A 121 2.46 -6.99 15.26
N LEU A 122 2.64 -6.45 16.46
CA LEU A 122 3.90 -6.53 17.22
C LEU A 122 4.17 -7.92 17.81
N SER A 123 3.13 -8.76 17.87
CA SER A 123 3.22 -10.16 18.29
C SER A 123 3.25 -11.11 17.08
N ASP A 124 3.46 -10.58 15.87
CA ASP A 124 3.49 -11.33 14.61
C ASP A 124 2.19 -12.12 14.30
N TYR A 125 1.06 -11.64 14.80
CA TYR A 125 -0.27 -12.18 14.53
C TYR A 125 -1.11 -11.27 13.62
N GLY A 126 -2.03 -11.87 12.87
CA GLY A 126 -2.99 -11.17 12.04
C GLY A 126 -4.31 -11.92 11.92
N VAL A 127 -5.41 -11.18 11.76
CA VAL A 127 -6.74 -11.74 11.51
C VAL A 127 -7.09 -11.53 10.04
N ALA A 128 -7.63 -12.58 9.42
CA ALA A 128 -8.09 -12.56 8.05
C ALA A 128 -9.62 -12.54 7.97
N ASN A 129 -10.18 -11.64 7.16
CA ASN A 129 -11.55 -11.74 6.72
C ASN A 129 -11.66 -12.84 5.64
N LEU A 130 -11.92 -14.06 6.08
CA LEU A 130 -11.96 -15.24 5.21
C LEU A 130 -12.97 -15.10 4.07
N SER A 131 -14.11 -14.45 4.32
CA SER A 131 -15.15 -14.25 3.29
C SER A 131 -14.68 -13.39 2.11
N ALA A 132 -13.64 -12.60 2.34
CA ALA A 132 -13.11 -11.66 1.38
C ALA A 132 -11.79 -12.17 0.78
N VAL A 133 -10.99 -12.92 1.56
CA VAL A 133 -9.87 -13.75 1.05
C VAL A 133 -10.36 -14.79 0.04
N LEU A 134 -11.49 -15.46 0.30
CA LEU A 134 -12.05 -16.48 -0.60
C LEU A 134 -12.64 -15.91 -1.91
N ARG A 135 -12.95 -14.61 -1.96
CA ARG A 135 -13.46 -13.93 -3.18
C ARG A 135 -12.35 -13.41 -4.08
N ASP A 136 -11.15 -13.24 -3.53
CA ASP A 136 -9.96 -12.94 -4.32
C ASP A 136 -9.46 -14.27 -4.88
N THR A 137 -9.58 -14.50 -6.20
CA THR A 137 -9.21 -15.75 -6.88
C THR A 137 -7.73 -16.14 -6.72
N ALA A 138 -6.92 -15.26 -6.10
CA ALA A 138 -5.63 -15.59 -5.53
C ALA A 138 -5.79 -15.96 -4.04
N VAL A 139 -6.27 -17.19 -3.76
CA VAL A 139 -6.15 -17.76 -2.41
C VAL A 139 -4.67 -17.83 -2.09
N ARG A 140 -4.21 -16.88 -1.28
CA ARG A 140 -2.90 -16.93 -0.64
C ARG A 140 -3.14 -17.06 0.85
N THR A 141 -2.63 -18.13 1.45
CA THR A 141 -2.63 -18.28 2.91
C THR A 141 -1.99 -17.05 3.56
N ILE A 142 -2.28 -16.79 4.85
CA ILE A 142 -1.57 -15.75 5.64
C ILE A 142 -0.05 -15.98 5.54
N ALA A 143 0.37 -17.25 5.56
CA ALA A 143 1.74 -17.66 5.29
C ALA A 143 2.20 -17.27 3.88
N GLU A 144 1.39 -17.38 2.83
CA GLU A 144 1.76 -16.95 1.48
C GLU A 144 1.69 -15.43 1.26
N VAL A 145 0.90 -14.66 2.00
CA VAL A 145 0.96 -13.19 1.95
C VAL A 145 2.18 -12.70 2.74
N ALA A 146 2.47 -13.31 3.88
CA ALA A 146 3.72 -13.11 4.61
C ALA A 146 4.93 -13.53 3.75
N SER A 147 4.92 -14.74 3.17
CA SER A 147 5.95 -15.24 2.26
C SER A 147 6.03 -14.44 0.98
N LYS A 148 4.94 -13.92 0.37
CA LYS A 148 5.07 -13.07 -0.82
C LYS A 148 5.65 -11.69 -0.49
N ASN A 149 5.49 -11.21 0.75
CA ASN A 149 6.17 -10.00 1.22
C ASN A 149 7.64 -10.27 1.60
N ILE A 150 7.99 -11.51 1.97
CA ILE A 150 9.36 -11.96 2.29
C ILE A 150 10.14 -12.42 1.03
N GLU A 151 9.55 -13.23 0.16
CA GLU A 151 10.10 -13.77 -1.11
C GLU A 151 10.26 -12.73 -2.23
N ARG A 152 9.63 -11.55 -2.11
CA ARG A 152 9.89 -10.41 -3.01
C ARG A 152 11.14 -9.61 -2.62
N GLY A 153 11.78 -9.96 -1.50
CA GLY A 153 13.06 -9.43 -1.03
C GLY A 153 14.25 -10.37 -1.32
N GLY A 154 14.21 -11.10 -2.44
CA GLY A 154 15.31 -11.94 -2.94
C GLY A 154 15.71 -11.56 -4.36
#